data_AF-A0A6S7C5F9-F1
#
_entry.id   AF-A0A6S7C5F9-F1
#
_cell.length_a   1.000
_cell.length_b   1.000
_cell.length_c   1.000
_cell.angle_alpha   90.00
_cell.angle_beta   90.00
_cell.angle_gamma   90.00
#
_symmetry.space_group_name_H-M   'P 1'
#
loop_
_entity.id
_entity.type
_entity.pdbx_description
1 polymer ?
#
loop_
_entity_poly.entity_id
_entity_poly.type
_entity_poly.pdbx_seq_one_letter_code
_entity_poly.pdbx_strand_id
1 'polypeptide(L)'
;MQGMAPEEMVAVALRTLGAMPIHGTRIALPRDGTIGWFIHCGEHSDADDFYQPIHTAHLATLLPRVVDYLRLPPGAKFIIDDQGYEDVWMEA
;
A
#
# COMPACT_ATOMS: atom_id res chain seq x y z
N MET A 1 0.26 -17.84 -13.79
CA MET A 1 -0.10 -16.43 -13.55
C MET A 1 1.19 -15.65 -13.36
N GLN A 2 1.57 -14.79 -14.31
CA GLN A 2 2.73 -13.91 -14.13
C GLN A 2 2.27 -12.72 -13.28
N GLY A 3 2.34 -12.87 -11.95
CA GLY A 3 2.21 -11.71 -11.06
C GLY A 3 3.48 -10.88 -11.18
N MET A 4 3.36 -9.57 -11.40
CA MET A 4 4.51 -8.67 -11.30
C MET A 4 5.19 -8.87 -9.95
N ALA A 5 6.53 -8.94 -9.96
CA ALA A 5 7.28 -8.94 -8.70
C ALA A 5 6.96 -7.64 -7.94
N PRO A 6 6.67 -7.71 -6.63
CA PRO A 6 6.48 -6.51 -5.84
C PRO A 6 7.75 -5.66 -5.88
N GLU A 7 7.59 -4.35 -5.88
CA GLU A 7 8.70 -3.39 -5.86
C GLU A 7 9.55 -3.59 -4.59
N GLU A 8 10.80 -3.15 -4.60
CA GLU A 8 11.66 -3.26 -3.40
C GLU A 8 11.22 -2.30 -2.28
N MET A 9 10.58 -1.19 -2.67
CA MET A 9 10.20 -0.09 -1.78
C MET A 9 8.70 0.22 -1.90
N VAL A 10 8.10 0.58 -0.78
CA VAL A 10 6.70 1.03 -0.67
C VAL A 10 6.64 2.28 0.21
N ALA A 11 5.71 3.18 -0.07
CA ALA A 11 5.41 4.32 0.79
C ALA A 11 4.38 3.90 1.84
N VAL A 12 4.73 4.02 3.12
CA VAL A 12 3.85 3.63 4.23
C VAL A 12 3.77 4.76 5.25
N ALA A 13 2.55 5.08 5.68
CA ALA A 13 2.32 6.00 6.78
C ALA A 13 2.58 5.27 8.11
N LEU A 14 3.84 5.19 8.52
CA LEU A 14 4.25 4.44 9.72
C LEU A 14 3.55 4.92 10.99
N ARG A 15 3.23 6.22 11.06
CA ARG A 15 2.53 6.84 12.20
C ARG A 15 1.10 6.32 12.39
N THR A 16 0.49 5.80 11.32
CA THR A 16 -0.88 5.31 11.36
C THR A 16 -0.96 3.79 11.52
N LEU A 17 0.18 3.10 11.59
CA LEU A 17 0.20 1.65 11.80
C LEU A 17 -0.50 1.29 13.11
N GLY A 18 -1.37 0.28 13.05
CA GLY A 18 -2.21 -0.13 14.18
C GLY A 18 -3.60 0.51 14.19
N ALA A 19 -3.83 1.55 13.39
CA ALA A 19 -5.18 2.00 13.07
C ALA A 19 -5.82 1.11 12.00
N MET A 20 -7.14 1.18 11.86
CA MET A 20 -7.93 0.50 10.83
C MET A 20 -8.94 1.48 10.23
N PRO A 21 -9.36 1.28 8.96
CA PRO A 21 -8.95 0.21 8.05
C PRO A 21 -7.61 0.52 7.35
N ILE A 22 -6.94 -0.48 6.80
CA ILE A 22 -5.72 -0.32 5.99
C ILE A 22 -6.14 0.02 4.57
N HIS A 23 -5.67 1.16 4.09
CA HIS A 23 -5.84 1.64 2.74
C HIS A 23 -4.55 1.44 1.96
N GLY A 24 -4.64 0.89 0.75
CA GLY A 24 -3.55 0.87 -0.20
C GLY A 24 -3.97 1.44 -1.55
N THR A 25 -3.10 2.26 -2.13
CA THR A 25 -3.29 2.83 -3.46
C THR A 25 -2.05 2.55 -4.29
N ARG A 26 -2.24 1.94 -5.45
CA ARG A 26 -1.20 1.76 -6.46
C ARG A 26 -1.35 2.78 -7.56
N ILE A 27 -0.37 3.65 -7.67
CA ILE A 27 -0.25 4.59 -8.79
C ILE A 27 0.68 4.00 -9.86
N ALA A 28 0.52 4.47 -11.10
CA ALA A 28 1.49 4.20 -12.14
C ALA A 28 2.84 4.79 -11.73
N LEU A 29 3.89 3.96 -11.76
CA LEU A 29 5.25 4.41 -11.50
C LEU A 29 5.59 5.54 -12.49
N PRO A 30 5.97 6.73 -12.00
CA PRO A 30 6.54 7.75 -12.86
C PRO A 30 7.81 7.21 -13.53
N ARG A 31 8.22 7.80 -14.67
CA ARG A 31 9.40 7.37 -15.45
C ARG A 31 10.66 7.16 -14.61
N ASP A 32 10.83 7.96 -13.56
CA ASP A 32 11.97 7.92 -12.64
C ASP A 32 11.56 7.58 -11.19
N GLY A 33 10.32 7.11 -11.00
CA GLY A 33 9.78 6.77 -9.69
C GLY A 33 10.18 5.36 -9.27
N THR A 34 10.48 5.20 -7.98
CA THR A 34 10.84 3.90 -7.39
C THR A 34 9.74 3.31 -6.50
N ILE A 35 8.66 4.06 -6.26
CA ILE A 35 7.56 3.70 -5.37
C ILE A 35 6.23 3.97 -6.06
N GLY A 36 5.48 2.90 -6.31
CA GLY A 36 4.14 2.94 -6.88
C GLY A 36 3.04 2.65 -5.85
N TRP A 37 3.41 2.16 -4.67
CA TRP A 37 2.47 1.77 -3.61
C TRP A 37 2.48 2.75 -2.44
N PHE A 38 1.29 3.23 -2.08
CA PHE A 38 1.05 4.14 -0.96
C PHE A 38 0.05 3.48 0.00
N ILE A 39 0.49 3.21 1.23
CA ILE A 39 -0.28 2.46 2.22
C ILE A 39 -0.39 3.30 3.50
N HIS A 40 -1.60 3.45 4.02
CA HIS A 40 -1.86 4.06 5.31
C HIS A 40 -2.97 3.29 6.03
N CYS A 41 -3.18 3.56 7.31
CA CYS A 41 -4.24 2.91 8.08
C CYS A 41 -5.07 3.97 8.82
N GLY A 42 -6.39 3.82 8.86
CA GLY A 42 -7.28 4.84 9.43
C GLY A 42 -7.25 6.12 8.62
N GLU A 43 -7.09 7.26 9.29
CA GLU A 43 -7.21 8.57 8.66
C GLU A 43 -5.98 8.94 7.80
N HIS A 44 -6.26 9.42 6.59
CA HIS A 44 -5.27 10.03 5.72
C HIS A 44 -4.92 11.45 6.20
N SER A 45 -3.68 11.87 6.00
CA SER A 45 -3.24 13.25 6.21
C SER A 45 -2.51 13.76 4.98
N ASP A 46 -2.76 15.02 4.62
CA ASP A 46 -2.12 15.73 3.51
C ASP A 46 -0.71 16.25 3.86
N ALA A 47 -0.11 15.78 4.96
CA ALA A 47 1.22 16.21 5.38
C ALA A 47 2.31 15.67 4.42
N ASP A 48 3.29 16.52 4.09
CA ASP A 48 4.41 16.15 3.20
C ASP A 48 5.26 14.99 3.74
N ASP A 49 5.29 14.80 5.06
CA ASP A 49 6.00 13.72 5.76
C ASP A 49 5.09 12.53 6.14
N PHE A 50 3.85 12.50 5.63
CA PHE A 50 2.87 11.48 6.00
C PHE A 50 3.32 10.08 5.58
N TYR A 51 3.82 9.94 4.35
CA TYR A 51 4.31 8.67 3.83
C TYR A 51 5.83 8.58 3.94
N GLN A 52 6.32 7.43 4.39
CA GLN A 52 7.75 7.13 4.47
C GLN A 52 8.10 5.91 3.62
N PRO A 53 9.20 5.96 2.84
CA PRO A 53 9.63 4.83 2.04
C PRO A 53 10.20 3.72 2.95
N ILE A 54 9.66 2.52 2.85
CA ILE A 54 10.19 1.33 3.54
C ILE A 54 10.35 0.16 2.57
N HIS A 55 11.23 -0.77 2.91
CA HIS A 55 11.38 -2.01 2.15
C HIS A 55 10.13 -2.89 2.25
N THR A 56 9.75 -3.55 1.15
CA THR A 56 8.65 -4.53 1.15
C THR A 56 8.86 -5.68 2.13
N ALA A 57 10.11 -6.05 2.41
CA ALA A 57 10.43 -7.02 3.46
C ALA A 57 10.00 -6.54 4.86
N HIS A 58 10.15 -5.25 5.18
CA HIS A 58 9.66 -4.69 6.43
C HIS A 58 8.14 -4.59 6.42
N LEU A 59 7.52 -4.21 5.30
CA LEU A 59 6.05 -4.25 5.18
C LEU A 59 5.51 -5.65 5.44
N ALA A 60 6.13 -6.70 4.89
CA ALA A 60 5.71 -8.08 5.13
C ALA A 60 5.77 -8.49 6.60
N THR A 61 6.65 -7.86 7.38
CA THR A 61 6.74 -8.06 8.84
C THR A 61 5.69 -7.26 9.60
N LEU A 62 5.40 -6.02 9.16
CA LEU A 62 4.47 -5.11 9.82
C LEU A 62 3.00 -5.43 9.49
N LEU A 63 2.71 -5.65 8.21
CA LEU A 63 1.38 -5.87 7.64
C LEU A 63 1.44 -7.04 6.63
N PRO A 64 1.62 -8.29 7.10
CA PRO A 64 1.71 -9.46 6.22
C PRO A 64 0.48 -9.62 5.32
N ARG A 65 -0.71 -9.20 5.80
CA ARG A 65 -1.97 -9.22 5.04
C ARG A 65 -1.90 -8.39 3.76
N VAL A 66 -1.11 -7.32 3.74
CA VAL A 66 -1.04 -6.40 2.59
C VAL A 66 -0.18 -6.95 1.44
N VAL A 67 0.71 -7.92 1.73
CA VAL A 67 1.71 -8.41 0.78
C VAL A 67 1.07 -9.01 -0.48
N ASP A 68 -0.08 -9.67 -0.34
CA ASP A 68 -0.77 -10.29 -1.47
C ASP A 68 -1.31 -9.25 -2.46
N TYR A 69 -1.73 -8.08 -1.96
CA TYR A 69 -2.21 -6.97 -2.79
C TYR A 69 -1.10 -6.27 -3.56
N LEU A 70 0.17 -6.33 -3.12
CA LEU A 70 1.28 -5.67 -3.80
C LEU A 70 1.48 -6.13 -5.26
N ARG A 71 0.90 -7.28 -5.62
CA ARG A 71 0.93 -7.86 -6.98
C ARG A 71 -0.10 -7.23 -7.93
N LEU A 72 -1.06 -6.45 -7.43
CA LEU A 72 -2.12 -5.83 -8.22
C LEU A 72 -1.59 -4.78 -9.19
N PRO A 73 -2.15 -4.63 -10.40
CA PRO A 73 -1.65 -3.70 -11.40
C PRO A 73 -1.76 -2.22 -10.97
N PRO A 74 -1.02 -1.29 -11.60
CA PRO A 74 -1.18 0.14 -11.37
C PRO A 74 -2.62 0.61 -11.60
N GLY A 75 -3.11 1.51 -10.75
CA GLY A 75 -4.52 1.93 -10.69
C GLY A 75 -5.34 1.15 -9.66
N ALA A 76 -4.80 0.07 -9.10
CA ALA A 76 -5.48 -0.69 -8.05
C ALA A 76 -5.52 0.07 -6.73
N LYS A 77 -6.65 -0.03 -6.03
CA LYS A 77 -6.86 0.40 -4.66
C LYS A 77 -7.45 -0.74 -3.85
N PHE A 78 -7.11 -0.79 -2.57
CA PHE A 78 -7.71 -1.74 -1.66
C PHE A 78 -7.98 -1.11 -0.30
N ILE A 79 -8.99 -1.64 0.40
CA ILE A 79 -9.30 -1.37 1.80
C ILE A 79 -9.48 -2.71 2.48
N ILE A 80 -8.78 -2.93 3.59
CA ILE A 80 -8.98 -4.09 4.45
C ILE A 80 -9.07 -3.68 5.91
N ASP A 81 -9.94 -4.31 6.70
CA ASP A 81 -10.03 -4.06 8.14
C ASP A 81 -9.77 -5.34 8.96
N ASP A 82 -9.89 -5.22 10.29
CA ASP A 82 -9.79 -6.34 11.23
C ASP A 82 -11.13 -7.03 11.51
N GLN A 83 -12.26 -6.49 11.03
CA GLN A 83 -13.59 -7.07 11.13
C GLN A 83 -13.91 -8.04 9.97
N GLY A 84 -13.03 -8.13 8.98
CA GLY A 84 -13.16 -9.01 7.81
C GLY A 84 -13.70 -8.32 6.57
N TYR A 85 -13.80 -6.99 6.57
CA TYR A 85 -14.06 -6.22 5.36
C TYR A 85 -12.81 -6.18 4.48
N GLU A 86 -13.00 -6.47 3.21
CA GLU A 86 -12.00 -6.40 2.16
C GLU A 86 -12.67 -5.91 0.88
N ASP A 87 -12.16 -4.84 0.33
CA ASP A 87 -12.60 -4.30 -0.96
C ASP A 87 -11.38 -3.95 -1.81
N VAL A 88 -11.42 -4.32 -3.08
CA VAL A 88 -10.35 -4.08 -4.05
C VAL A 88 -10.99 -3.60 -5.33
N TRP A 89 -10.62 -2.40 -5.78
CA TRP A 89 -11.13 -1.80 -6.99
C TRP A 89 -10.02 -1.13 -7.80
N MET A 90 -10.31 -0.82 -9.05
CA MET A 90 -9.41 -0.10 -9.94
C MET A 90 -9.96 1.31 -10.14
N GLU A 91 -9.12 2.33 -9.98
CA GLU A 91 -9.41 3.63 -10.56
C GLU A 91 -9.10 3.61 -12.06
N ALA A 92 -10.09 4.08 -12.84
CA ALA A 92 -10.08 4.11 -14.30
C ALA A 92 -9.42 5.37 -14.86
#